data_AF-A0A5D0VE13-F1
#
_entry.id   AF-A0A5D0VE13-F1
#
_cell.length_a   1.000
_cell.length_b   1.000
_cell.length_c   1.000
_cell.angle_alpha   90.00
_cell.angle_beta   90.00
_cell.angle_gamma   90.00
#
_symmetry.space_group_name_H-M   'P 1'
#
loop_
_entity.id
_entity.type
_entity.pdbx_description
1 polymer ?
#
loop_
_entity_poly.entity_id
_entity_poly.type
_entity_poly.pdbx_seq_one_letter_code
_entity_poly.pdbx_strand_id
1 'polypeptide(L)'
;LVRPIAPLRAGSGYRLSGKVMLKAANTRETVRMALLSERADGALAYNPAQSVELSVSGNEFSRLEKTFDYRPAADQRNLYVAVWSDSGASLLVDEMNLQEAQAAPPSVPPAPKRIAYDFESGIGGWSGVHASARATRVASAGR
;
A
#
# COMPACT_ATOMS: atom_id res chain seq x y z
N LEU A 1 -25.85 13.92 -10.97
CA LEU A 1 -26.03 13.48 -9.57
C LEU A 1 -24.85 12.58 -9.21
N VAL A 2 -23.99 12.99 -8.27
CA VAL A 2 -22.86 12.15 -7.82
C VAL A 2 -23.40 11.12 -6.84
N ARG A 3 -23.03 9.84 -7.02
CA ARG A 3 -23.49 8.75 -6.14
C ARG A 3 -22.32 8.28 -5.26
N PRO A 4 -22.52 8.14 -3.94
CA PRO A 4 -21.54 7.48 -3.09
C PRO A 4 -21.26 6.06 -3.60
N ILE A 5 -20.01 5.62 -3.46
CA ILE A 5 -19.68 4.21 -3.68
C ILE A 5 -20.04 3.37 -2.47
N ALA A 6 -20.15 2.06 -2.68
CA ALA A 6 -20.36 1.12 -1.59
C ALA A 6 -19.22 1.21 -0.55
N PRO A 7 -19.50 0.94 0.73
CA PRO A 7 -18.48 0.90 1.76
C PRO A 7 -17.34 -0.08 1.40
N LEU A 8 -16.10 0.36 1.60
CA LEU A 8 -14.90 -0.45 1.41
C LEU A 8 -14.41 -1.03 2.75
N ARG A 9 -13.71 -2.16 2.70
CA ARG A 9 -13.15 -2.81 3.89
C ARG A 9 -11.83 -2.15 4.29
N ALA A 10 -11.78 -1.59 5.51
CA ALA A 10 -10.58 -0.99 6.05
C ALA A 10 -9.44 -2.01 6.13
N GLY A 11 -8.25 -1.63 5.67
CA GLY A 11 -7.06 -2.49 5.63
C GLY A 11 -7.01 -3.47 4.44
N SER A 12 -8.06 -3.60 3.65
CA SER A 12 -8.02 -4.39 2.42
C SER A 12 -7.30 -3.63 1.30
N GLY A 13 -6.60 -4.37 0.43
CA GLY A 13 -5.99 -3.83 -0.78
C GLY A 13 -7.04 -3.56 -1.86
N TYR A 14 -6.93 -2.43 -2.55
CA TYR A 14 -7.78 -2.04 -3.67
C TYR A 14 -6.94 -1.54 -4.84
N ARG A 15 -7.48 -1.69 -6.06
CA ARG A 15 -6.99 -1.08 -7.29
C ARG A 15 -8.05 -0.13 -7.84
N LEU A 16 -7.69 1.14 -7.97
CA LEU A 16 -8.47 2.18 -8.62
C LEU A 16 -7.85 2.48 -9.99
N SER A 17 -8.63 2.39 -11.05
CA SER A 17 -8.18 2.65 -12.42
C SER A 17 -9.23 3.39 -13.24
N GLY A 18 -8.80 4.15 -14.25
CA GLY A 18 -9.67 4.79 -15.22
C GLY A 18 -8.90 5.35 -16.41
N LYS A 19 -9.60 5.62 -17.51
CA LYS A 19 -9.05 6.29 -18.69
C LYS A 19 -9.52 7.74 -18.69
N VAL A 20 -8.59 8.68 -18.86
CA VAL A 20 -8.87 10.11 -18.84
C VAL A 20 -8.19 10.82 -20.01
N MET A 21 -8.86 11.80 -20.59
CA MET A 21 -8.34 12.71 -21.61
C MET A 21 -8.83 14.14 -21.31
N LEU A 22 -8.02 15.16 -21.61
CA LEU A 22 -8.49 16.55 -21.54
C LEU A 22 -9.50 16.82 -22.67
N LYS A 23 -10.56 17.57 -22.40
CA LYS A 23 -11.54 18.02 -23.41
C LYS A 23 -11.02 19.23 -24.20
N ALA A 24 -9.72 19.24 -24.54
CA ALA A 24 -9.08 20.31 -25.31
C ALA A 24 -7.84 19.77 -26.04
N ALA A 25 -7.87 19.72 -27.38
CA ALA A 25 -6.77 19.19 -28.17
C ALA A 25 -5.47 20.01 -27.99
N ASN A 26 -4.32 19.34 -28.13
CA ASN A 26 -2.96 19.90 -28.02
C ASN A 26 -2.66 20.60 -26.68
N THR A 27 -3.38 20.22 -25.64
CA THR A 27 -3.12 20.64 -24.26
C THR A 27 -2.57 19.48 -23.45
N ARG A 28 -1.89 19.82 -22.35
CA ARG A 28 -1.37 18.85 -21.40
C ARG A 28 -1.47 19.42 -20.00
N GLU A 29 -1.89 18.58 -19.05
CA GLU A 29 -2.12 19.01 -17.69
C GLU A 29 -2.02 17.85 -16.71
N THR A 30 -1.73 18.18 -15.46
CA THR A 30 -1.84 17.27 -14.33
C THR A 30 -3.30 16.98 -13.99
N VAL A 31 -3.64 15.69 -13.99
CA VAL A 31 -4.92 15.16 -13.54
C VAL A 31 -4.68 14.24 -12.35
N ARG A 32 -5.55 14.35 -11.34
CA ARG A 32 -5.59 13.49 -10.17
C ARG A 32 -6.81 12.60 -10.17
N MET A 33 -6.65 11.39 -9.68
CA MET A 33 -7.72 10.46 -9.38
C MET A 33 -7.56 9.92 -7.96
N ALA A 34 -8.62 9.97 -7.17
CA ALA A 34 -8.58 9.57 -5.77
C ALA A 34 -9.96 9.10 -5.25
N LEU A 35 -9.94 8.51 -4.06
CA LEU A 35 -11.12 8.41 -3.21
C LEU A 35 -11.31 9.72 -2.43
N LEU A 36 -12.47 10.36 -2.60
CA LEU A 36 -12.89 11.50 -1.78
C LEU A 36 -13.78 11.00 -0.64
N SER A 37 -13.35 11.23 0.60
CA SER A 37 -14.17 11.07 1.80
C SER A 37 -14.93 12.36 2.08
N GLU A 38 -16.25 12.27 2.21
CA GLU A 38 -17.07 13.32 2.81
C GLU A 38 -17.19 13.05 4.31
N ARG A 39 -16.83 14.03 5.13
CA ARG A 39 -16.93 13.97 6.58
C ARG A 39 -18.34 14.34 7.06
N ALA A 40 -18.62 14.12 8.34
CA ALA A 40 -19.91 14.45 8.95
C ALA A 40 -20.29 15.95 8.82
N ASP A 41 -19.30 16.85 8.74
CA ASP A 41 -19.47 18.29 8.52
C ASP A 41 -19.67 18.68 7.04
N GLY A 42 -19.67 17.70 6.12
CA GLY A 42 -19.77 17.90 4.68
C GLY A 42 -18.46 18.24 3.98
N ALA A 43 -17.34 18.36 4.72
CA ALA A 43 -16.04 18.63 4.11
C ALA A 43 -15.55 17.43 3.30
N LEU A 44 -15.04 17.71 2.10
CA LEU A 44 -14.40 16.71 1.25
C LEU A 44 -12.89 16.67 1.52
N ALA A 45 -12.35 15.48 1.67
CA ALA A 45 -10.93 15.24 1.82
C ALA A 45 -10.52 13.99 1.04
N TYR A 46 -9.23 13.85 0.77
CA TYR A 46 -8.65 12.63 0.22
C TYR A 46 -7.31 12.34 0.87
N ASN A 47 -6.87 11.09 0.78
CA ASN A 47 -5.56 10.68 1.24
C ASN A 47 -4.60 10.57 0.04
N PRO A 48 -3.51 11.35 -0.01
CA PRO A 48 -2.55 11.30 -1.12
C PRO A 48 -1.96 9.89 -1.36
N ALA A 49 -1.82 9.07 -0.31
CA ALA A 49 -1.33 7.69 -0.44
C ALA A 49 -2.29 6.77 -1.22
N GLN A 50 -3.57 7.15 -1.30
CA GLN A 50 -4.65 6.45 -2.01
C GLN A 50 -5.07 7.21 -3.29
N SER A 51 -4.17 8.02 -3.84
CA SER A 51 -4.39 8.81 -5.05
C SER A 51 -3.31 8.54 -6.10
N VAL A 52 -3.61 8.87 -7.35
CA VAL A 52 -2.66 8.89 -8.45
C VAL A 52 -2.78 10.22 -9.17
N GLU A 53 -1.63 10.72 -9.60
CA GLU A 53 -1.48 11.92 -10.41
C GLU A 53 -0.76 11.55 -11.71
N LEU A 54 -1.23 12.07 -12.84
CA LEU A 54 -0.61 11.85 -14.14
C LEU A 54 -0.75 13.10 -15.01
N SER A 55 0.28 13.38 -15.81
CA SER A 55 0.20 14.37 -16.87
C SER A 55 -0.53 13.79 -18.09
N VAL A 56 -1.76 14.22 -18.31
CA VAL A 56 -2.69 13.74 -19.34
C VAL A 56 -2.74 14.73 -20.50
N SER A 57 -2.87 14.24 -21.72
CA SER A 57 -3.06 15.07 -22.92
C SER A 57 -4.53 15.18 -23.30
N GLY A 58 -4.86 16.15 -24.15
CA GLY A 58 -6.17 16.21 -24.81
C GLY A 58 -6.26 15.51 -26.15
N ASN A 59 -5.21 14.77 -26.53
CA ASN A 59 -5.11 14.11 -27.84
C ASN A 59 -5.37 12.61 -27.76
N GLU A 60 -5.23 12.01 -26.58
CA GLU A 60 -5.45 10.58 -26.36
C GLU A 60 -5.84 10.28 -24.92
N PHE A 61 -6.53 9.15 -24.73
CA PHE A 61 -6.83 8.63 -23.41
C PHE A 61 -5.57 8.10 -22.73
N SER A 62 -5.29 8.60 -21.54
CA SER A 62 -4.26 8.09 -20.64
C SER A 62 -4.89 7.27 -19.52
N ARG A 63 -4.27 6.14 -19.16
CA ARG A 63 -4.72 5.32 -18.03
C ARG A 63 -4.12 5.85 -16.73
N LEU A 64 -4.97 6.23 -15.77
CA LEU A 64 -4.57 6.44 -14.39
C LEU A 64 -4.85 5.16 -13.59
N GLU A 65 -3.90 4.73 -12.77
CA GLU A 65 -4.04 3.54 -11.94
C GLU A 65 -3.29 3.67 -10.62
N LYS A 66 -3.89 3.17 -9.53
CA LYS A 66 -3.27 3.05 -8.22
C LYS A 66 -3.73 1.79 -7.51
N THR A 67 -2.78 1.06 -6.95
CA THR A 67 -3.06 0.05 -5.92
C THR A 67 -2.71 0.63 -4.55
N PHE A 68 -3.57 0.42 -3.56
CA PHE A 68 -3.40 0.93 -2.20
C PHE A 68 -4.15 0.07 -1.18
N ASP A 69 -3.68 0.07 0.08
CA ASP A 69 -4.48 -0.42 1.20
C ASP A 69 -5.48 0.65 1.63
N TYR A 70 -6.75 0.30 1.71
CA TYR A 70 -7.79 1.26 2.02
C TYR A 70 -7.73 1.70 3.48
N ARG A 71 -7.59 3.01 3.67
CA ARG A 71 -7.59 3.67 4.98
C ARG A 71 -8.70 4.72 5.02
N PRO A 72 -9.82 4.47 5.73
CA PRO A 72 -10.92 5.43 5.81
C PRO A 72 -10.47 6.70 6.54
N ALA A 73 -11.07 7.83 6.19
CA ALA A 73 -10.90 9.05 6.97
C ALA A 73 -11.65 8.95 8.31
N ALA A 74 -11.16 9.67 9.32
CA ALA A 74 -11.94 9.87 10.55
C ALA A 74 -13.27 10.56 10.21
N ASP A 75 -14.36 10.10 10.84
CA ASP A 75 -15.72 10.62 10.67
C ASP A 75 -16.24 10.62 9.22
N GLN A 76 -15.74 9.70 8.40
CA GLN A 76 -16.21 9.51 7.03
C GLN A 76 -17.69 9.08 7.02
N ARG A 77 -18.52 9.89 6.36
CA ARG A 77 -19.95 9.63 6.13
C ARG A 77 -20.18 8.99 4.76
N ASN A 78 -19.63 9.57 3.70
CA ASN A 78 -19.73 9.08 2.33
C ASN A 78 -18.36 8.97 1.69
N LEU A 79 -18.28 8.16 0.64
CA LEU A 79 -17.08 7.95 -0.15
C LEU A 79 -17.42 8.07 -1.63
N TYR A 80 -16.53 8.70 -2.39
CA TYR A 80 -16.68 8.92 -3.82
C TYR A 80 -15.38 8.57 -4.53
N VAL A 81 -15.50 8.19 -5.80
CA VAL A 81 -14.36 8.22 -6.73
C VAL A 81 -14.42 9.56 -7.44
N ALA A 82 -13.30 10.29 -7.44
CA ALA A 82 -13.19 11.55 -8.15
C ALA A 82 -11.97 11.58 -9.06
N VAL A 83 -12.13 12.33 -10.14
CA VAL A 83 -11.07 12.68 -11.09
C VAL A 83 -11.18 14.18 -11.34
N TRP A 84 -10.07 14.90 -11.24
CA TRP A 84 -10.04 16.33 -11.50
C TRP A 84 -8.69 16.76 -12.08
N SER A 85 -8.72 17.86 -12.81
CA SER A 85 -7.54 18.58 -13.28
C SER A 85 -7.17 19.68 -12.27
N ASP A 86 -5.88 19.98 -12.14
CA ASP A 86 -5.41 20.97 -11.16
C ASP A 86 -5.87 22.40 -11.49
N SER A 87 -6.11 22.70 -12.77
CA SER A 87 -6.65 23.98 -13.26
C SER A 87 -8.18 24.04 -13.33
N GLY A 88 -8.86 22.90 -13.16
CA GLY A 88 -10.31 22.80 -13.40
C GLY A 88 -10.72 22.64 -14.86
N ALA A 89 -9.77 22.35 -15.77
CA ALA A 89 -10.07 21.96 -17.15
C ALA A 89 -11.05 20.78 -17.25
N SER A 90 -11.89 20.81 -18.27
CA SER A 90 -12.87 19.74 -18.53
C SER A 90 -12.20 18.43 -18.96
N LEU A 91 -12.72 17.32 -18.45
CA LEU A 91 -12.19 15.98 -18.68
C LEU A 91 -13.21 15.10 -19.42
N LEU A 92 -12.71 14.21 -20.29
CA LEU A 92 -13.43 13.02 -20.74
C LEU A 92 -12.90 11.83 -19.93
N VAL A 93 -13.82 11.03 -19.40
CA VAL A 93 -13.50 9.92 -18.51
C VAL A 93 -14.23 8.67 -18.99
N ASP A 94 -13.52 7.55 -19.05
CA ASP A 94 -14.05 6.26 -19.46
C ASP A 94 -13.45 5.12 -18.59
N GLU A 95 -14.12 3.98 -18.56
CA GLU A 95 -13.66 2.74 -17.89
C GLU A 95 -13.22 2.92 -16.43
N MET A 96 -13.93 3.76 -15.67
CA MET A 96 -13.68 3.94 -14.23
C MET A 96 -13.99 2.66 -13.46
N ASN A 97 -13.04 2.20 -12.67
CA ASN A 97 -13.12 0.92 -11.99
C ASN A 97 -12.40 0.95 -10.64
N LEU A 98 -13.07 0.43 -9.62
CA LEU A 98 -12.53 0.24 -8.28
C LEU A 98 -12.76 -1.22 -7.89
N GLN A 99 -11.69 -1.96 -7.69
CA GLN A 99 -11.75 -3.39 -7.39
C GLN A 99 -10.94 -3.70 -6.15
N GLU A 100 -11.44 -4.59 -5.30
CA GLU A 100 -10.63 -5.15 -4.23
C GLU A 100 -9.54 -6.02 -4.85
N ALA A 101 -8.29 -5.69 -4.55
CA ALA A 101 -7.15 -6.48 -5.01
C ALA A 101 -7.15 -7.78 -4.22
N GLN A 102 -7.21 -8.91 -4.91
CA GLN A 102 -7.05 -10.19 -4.26
C GLN A 102 -5.63 -10.26 -3.67
N ALA A 103 -5.53 -10.47 -2.36
CA ALA A 103 -4.24 -10.62 -1.70
C ALA A 103 -3.46 -11.73 -2.39
N ALA A 104 -2.23 -11.44 -2.82
CA ALA A 104 -1.33 -12.50 -3.26
C ALA A 104 -1.16 -13.48 -2.09
N PRO A 105 -1.27 -14.80 -2.32
CA PRO A 105 -1.03 -15.77 -1.26
C PRO A 105 0.38 -15.54 -0.69
N PRO A 106 0.57 -15.67 0.63
CA PRO A 106 1.88 -15.46 1.23
C PRO A 106 2.90 -16.40 0.58
N SER A 107 4.07 -15.87 0.24
CA SER A 107 5.16 -16.70 -0.25
C SER A 107 5.58 -17.67 0.85
N VAL A 108 5.59 -18.97 0.55
CA VAL A 108 6.13 -19.98 1.46
C VAL A 108 7.62 -19.70 1.65
N PRO A 109 8.13 -19.50 2.90
CA PRO A 109 9.55 -19.37 3.14
C PRO A 109 10.31 -20.57 2.60
N PRO A 110 11.54 -20.41 2.07
CA PRO A 110 12.33 -21.55 1.63
C PRO A 110 12.50 -22.53 2.79
N ALA A 111 12.45 -23.84 2.49
CA ALA A 111 12.64 -24.88 3.49
C ALA A 111 13.97 -24.66 4.23
N PRO A 112 14.01 -24.84 5.57
CA PRO A 112 15.23 -24.66 6.34
C PRO A 112 16.30 -25.63 5.80
N LYS A 113 17.47 -25.09 5.47
CA LYS A 113 18.62 -25.94 5.15
C LYS A 113 19.14 -26.55 6.44
N ARG A 114 19.18 -27.88 6.52
CA ARG A 114 19.84 -28.57 7.63
C ARG A 114 21.33 -28.30 7.54
N ILE A 115 21.85 -27.56 8.51
CA ILE A 115 23.29 -27.47 8.74
C ILE A 115 23.65 -28.65 9.65
N ALA A 116 24.43 -29.60 9.12
CA ALA A 116 24.94 -30.74 9.87
C ALA A 116 26.44 -30.83 9.67
N TYR A 117 27.16 -31.12 10.74
CA TYR A 117 28.60 -31.34 10.75
C TYR A 117 28.84 -32.71 11.39
N ASP A 118 29.62 -33.57 10.72
CA ASP A 118 30.04 -34.89 11.20
C ASP A 118 31.51 -34.90 11.68
N PHE A 119 32.25 -33.80 11.45
CA PHE A 119 33.66 -33.60 11.80
C PHE A 119 34.66 -34.56 11.14
N GLU A 120 34.24 -35.35 10.15
CA GLU A 120 35.12 -36.31 9.44
C GLU A 120 36.21 -35.62 8.60
N SER A 121 36.07 -34.32 8.34
CA SER A 121 37.03 -33.48 7.60
C SER A 121 37.65 -32.35 8.44
N GLY A 122 37.53 -32.43 9.78
CA GLY A 122 38.11 -31.47 10.72
C GLY A 122 37.16 -30.35 11.20
N ILE A 123 37.66 -29.50 12.10
CA ILE A 123 36.89 -28.49 12.88
C ILE A 123 36.51 -27.22 12.08
N GLY A 124 36.61 -27.24 10.75
CA GLY A 124 36.58 -26.06 9.87
C GLY A 124 35.68 -24.90 10.32
N GLY A 125 36.30 -23.79 10.73
CA GLY A 125 35.63 -22.53 11.07
C GLY A 125 35.02 -22.43 12.49
N TRP A 126 35.03 -23.50 13.29
CA TRP A 126 34.61 -23.45 14.68
C TRP A 126 35.72 -22.87 15.57
N SER A 127 35.37 -21.94 16.47
CA SER A 127 36.27 -21.40 17.48
C SER A 127 35.73 -21.67 18.89
N GLY A 128 36.64 -21.84 19.85
CA GLY A 128 36.29 -22.06 21.25
C GLY A 128 35.86 -20.76 21.93
N VAL A 129 34.88 -20.85 22.83
CA VAL A 129 34.49 -19.73 23.72
C VAL A 129 35.46 -19.68 24.90
N HIS A 130 36.25 -18.62 25.04
CA HIS A 130 37.08 -18.37 26.22
C HIS A 130 36.30 -17.57 27.27
N ALA A 131 35.47 -18.24 28.08
CA ALA A 131 34.87 -17.62 29.25
C ALA A 131 35.74 -17.91 30.49
N SER A 132 36.22 -16.88 31.17
CA SER A 132 36.92 -17.04 32.46
C SER A 132 35.90 -17.36 33.56
N ALA A 133 35.82 -18.63 33.96
CA ALA A 133 34.96 -19.04 35.07
C ALA A 133 35.57 -18.58 36.41
N ARG A 134 35.19 -17.39 36.90
CA ARG A 134 35.43 -17.02 38.31
C ARG A 134 34.47 -17.84 39.18
N ALA A 135 34.97 -18.81 39.93
CA ALA A 135 34.18 -19.58 40.87
C ALA A 135 33.79 -18.73 42.08
N THR A 136 32.56 -18.23 42.15
CA THR A 136 31.97 -17.73 43.41
C THR A 136 31.47 -18.92 44.22
N ARG A 137 32.11 -19.18 45.37
CA ARG A 137 31.59 -20.09 46.40
C ARG A 137 30.49 -19.35 47.17
N VAL A 138 29.29 -19.92 47.23
CA VAL A 138 28.32 -19.60 48.29
C VAL A 138 28.24 -20.83 49.18
N ALA A 139 28.49 -20.62 50.47
CA ALA A 139 28.52 -21.66 51.50
C ALA A 139 27.11 -22.12 51.90
N SER A 140 27.11 -23.25 52.62
CA SER A 140 26.06 -24.23 52.88
C SER A 140 24.78 -23.79 53.60
N ALA A 141 23.77 -24.63 53.39
CA ALA A 141 22.50 -24.77 54.09
C ALA A 141 22.57 -24.63 55.63
N GLY A 142 21.51 -24.03 56.18
CA GLY A 142 21.07 -24.16 57.56
C GLY A 142 19.59 -24.55 57.57
N ARG A 143 19.27 -25.52 58.43
CA ARG A 143 18.00 -26.24 58.58
C ARG A 143 16.89 -25.40 59.21
#